data_AF-A0A4V4LCD0-F1
#
_entry.id   AF-A0A4V4LCD0-F1
#
_cell.length_a   1.000
_cell.length_b   1.000
_cell.length_c   1.000
_cell.angle_alpha   90.00
_cell.angle_beta   90.00
_cell.angle_gamma   90.00
#
_symmetry.space_group_name_H-M   'P 1'
#
loop_
_entity.id
_entity.type
_entity.pdbx_description
1 polymer ?
#
loop_
_entity_poly.entity_id
_entity_poly.type
_entity_poly.pdbx_seq_one_letter_code
_entity_poly.pdbx_strand_id
1 'polypeptide(L)'
;KYIVVRKAGGNSATIFFLHSFNCLLETFGELEAFSSVMGIERPRMNLIDLKQNGKVVETIDKDTPDNIMLQGRFKSGALVNYELRSAAQFPGEPGVRWTIQGDKGEVLVTCPSGMFDINHEGVKIQFHDMSKDSAETIDLPSDSLADLKHPAQNVGRLYEAYAKGESDSYCDWKLALRRHELIEEMFQRGDGSKPFGEKASYVTKDGSSSGSSTGASSGSIQGSQAEVDADAQGSILADREVKPKEITREAGSGNTQTTVEALEAEGFGASSGKNDLSRNGGNRDLAS
;
A
#
# COMPACT_ATOMS: atom_id res chain seq x y z
N LYS A 1 8.24 11.21 -21.83
CA LYS A 1 8.84 11.24 -20.47
C LYS A 1 7.90 11.99 -19.51
N TYR A 2 6.64 11.55 -19.36
CA TYR A 2 5.59 12.26 -18.60
C TYR A 2 5.65 11.92 -17.10
N ILE A 3 5.47 10.63 -16.75
CA ILE A 3 5.40 10.10 -15.38
C ILE A 3 6.67 10.31 -14.52
N VAL A 4 7.80 10.53 -15.18
CA VAL A 4 9.14 10.55 -14.56
C VAL A 4 9.69 11.95 -14.34
N VAL A 5 8.99 12.98 -14.82
CA VAL A 5 9.40 14.38 -14.73
C VAL A 5 8.33 15.14 -13.95
N ARG A 6 8.65 15.63 -12.75
CA ARG A 6 7.71 16.26 -11.82
C ARG A 6 7.01 17.46 -12.44
N LYS A 7 7.74 18.31 -13.17
CA LYS A 7 7.18 19.50 -13.86
C LYS A 7 6.11 19.17 -14.91
N ALA A 8 6.01 17.91 -15.35
CA ALA A 8 5.01 17.48 -16.31
C ALA A 8 3.62 17.29 -15.67
N GLY A 9 3.51 17.24 -14.34
CA GLY A 9 2.25 17.18 -13.61
C GLY A 9 1.67 15.77 -13.39
N GLY A 10 2.01 14.79 -14.23
CA GLY A 10 1.64 13.39 -14.01
C GLY A 10 2.77 12.57 -13.42
N ASN A 11 2.51 11.85 -12.33
CA ASN A 11 3.45 10.92 -11.68
C ASN A 11 2.73 9.98 -10.69
N SER A 12 3.47 9.12 -10.00
CA SER A 12 2.91 8.17 -9.02
C SER A 12 2.16 8.84 -7.86
N ALA A 13 2.54 10.05 -7.44
CA ALA A 13 1.82 10.79 -6.40
C ALA A 13 0.51 11.38 -6.93
N THR A 14 0.56 12.07 -8.07
CA THR A 14 -0.62 12.79 -8.62
C THR A 14 -1.63 11.86 -9.27
N ILE A 15 -1.22 10.68 -9.73
CA ILE A 15 -2.09 9.70 -10.40
C ILE A 15 -2.39 8.56 -9.44
N PHE A 16 -1.43 7.66 -9.22
CA PHE A 16 -1.70 6.37 -8.57
C PHE A 16 -2.07 6.51 -7.10
N PHE A 17 -1.30 7.30 -6.34
CA PHE A 17 -1.62 7.59 -4.93
C PHE A 17 -2.96 8.31 -4.84
N LEU A 18 -3.16 9.37 -5.62
CA LEU A 18 -4.38 10.16 -5.48
C LEU A 18 -5.63 9.35 -5.82
N HIS A 19 -5.63 8.58 -6.90
CA HIS A 19 -6.77 7.74 -7.29
C HIS A 19 -7.12 6.71 -6.21
N SER A 20 -6.12 5.99 -5.69
CA SER A 20 -6.34 4.96 -4.67
C SER A 20 -6.65 5.55 -3.29
N PHE A 21 -5.94 6.59 -2.86
CA PHE A 21 -6.16 7.24 -1.57
C PHE A 21 -7.48 8.02 -1.53
N ASN A 22 -7.96 8.52 -2.67
CA ASN A 22 -9.26 9.18 -2.73
C ASN A 22 -10.39 8.25 -2.29
N CYS A 23 -10.36 6.96 -2.60
CA CYS A 23 -11.37 6.02 -2.10
C CYS A 23 -11.43 5.98 -0.56
N LEU A 24 -10.28 6.09 0.10
CA LEU A 24 -10.22 6.18 1.56
C LEU A 24 -10.77 7.52 2.06
N LEU A 25 -10.47 8.63 1.39
CA LEU A 25 -11.02 9.94 1.72
C LEU A 25 -12.55 10.00 1.54
N GLU A 26 -13.09 9.36 0.51
CA GLU A 26 -14.55 9.24 0.32
C GLU A 26 -15.18 8.35 1.41
N THR A 27 -14.48 7.32 1.87
CA THR A 27 -15.01 6.37 2.88
C THR A 27 -14.92 6.92 4.32
N PHE A 28 -13.80 7.55 4.67
CA PHE A 28 -13.48 7.95 6.04
C PHE A 28 -13.46 9.47 6.26
N GLY A 29 -13.65 10.26 5.21
CA GLY A 29 -13.56 11.71 5.22
C GLY A 29 -12.13 12.24 5.08
N GLU A 30 -12.00 13.56 5.19
CA GLU A 30 -10.70 14.25 5.08
C GLU A 30 -9.73 13.85 6.20
N LEU A 31 -8.43 14.00 5.96
CA LEU A 31 -7.41 13.88 6.99
C LEU A 31 -7.56 15.00 8.05
N GLU A 32 -7.45 14.63 9.32
CA GLU A 32 -7.30 15.55 10.46
C GLU A 32 -5.83 15.92 10.65
N ALA A 33 -4.95 14.92 10.61
CA ALA A 33 -3.50 15.08 10.72
C ALA A 33 -2.80 13.91 10.03
N PHE A 34 -1.62 14.14 9.46
CA PHE A 34 -0.81 13.09 8.84
C PHE A 34 0.67 13.44 8.82
N SER A 35 1.49 12.42 8.56
CA SER A 35 2.90 12.48 8.17
C SER A 35 3.07 11.67 6.89
N SER A 36 4.00 12.06 6.03
CA SER A 36 4.24 11.40 4.76
C SER A 36 5.72 11.32 4.44
N VAL A 37 6.13 10.22 3.80
CA VAL A 37 7.45 10.04 3.21
C VAL A 37 7.28 9.75 1.72
N MET A 38 8.03 10.46 0.88
CA MET A 38 8.07 10.25 -0.56
C MET A 38 9.50 9.97 -1.01
N GLY A 39 9.76 8.71 -1.36
CA GLY A 39 11.07 8.21 -1.76
C GLY A 39 11.24 8.10 -3.28
N ILE A 40 12.48 8.26 -3.74
CA ILE A 40 12.92 7.99 -5.11
C ILE A 40 14.00 6.90 -5.05
N GLU A 41 13.57 5.65 -4.96
CA GLU A 41 14.48 4.50 -4.83
C GLU A 41 15.06 4.07 -6.18
N ARG A 42 14.40 4.41 -7.28
CA ARG A 42 14.84 4.16 -8.66
C ARG A 42 15.06 5.49 -9.42
N PRO A 43 16.12 6.25 -9.10
CA PRO A 43 16.35 7.58 -9.70
C PRO A 43 16.72 7.53 -11.18
N ARG A 44 17.07 6.35 -11.72
CA ARG A 44 17.36 6.14 -13.13
C ARG A 44 16.51 5.01 -13.69
N MET A 45 15.92 5.23 -14.85
CA MET A 45 15.06 4.27 -15.53
C MET A 45 15.50 4.04 -16.97
N ASN A 46 15.37 2.81 -17.45
CA ASN A 46 15.64 2.48 -18.85
C ASN A 46 14.36 2.67 -19.68
N LEU A 47 14.44 3.51 -20.70
CA LEU A 47 13.46 3.55 -21.78
C LEU A 47 13.70 2.35 -22.69
N ILE A 48 12.64 1.58 -22.92
CA ILE A 48 12.66 0.40 -23.76
C ILE A 48 11.85 0.65 -25.05
N ASP A 49 12.36 0.16 -26.17
CA ASP A 49 11.61 0.15 -27.43
C ASP A 49 10.85 -1.16 -27.56
N LEU A 50 9.52 -1.08 -27.43
CA LEU A 50 8.63 -2.23 -27.55
C LEU A 50 8.62 -2.83 -28.96
N LYS A 51 8.93 -2.04 -30.01
CA LYS A 51 9.04 -2.54 -31.39
C LYS A 51 10.34 -3.31 -31.61
N GLN A 52 11.35 -3.11 -30.75
CA GLN A 52 12.64 -3.79 -30.78
C GLN A 52 12.79 -4.79 -29.63
N ASN A 53 11.75 -5.57 -29.34
CA ASN A 53 11.75 -6.60 -28.29
C ASN A 53 12.21 -6.07 -26.90
N GLY A 54 11.86 -4.83 -26.55
CA GLY A 54 12.20 -4.26 -25.25
C GLY A 54 13.66 -3.86 -25.09
N LYS A 55 14.40 -3.68 -26.21
CA LYS A 55 15.77 -3.16 -26.17
C LYS A 55 15.80 -1.80 -25.47
N VAL A 56 16.76 -1.61 -24.56
CA VAL A 56 17.02 -0.32 -23.93
C VAL A 56 17.55 0.66 -24.97
N VAL A 57 16.86 1.79 -25.13
CA VAL A 57 17.22 2.86 -26.06
C VAL A 57 17.83 4.08 -25.38
N GLU A 58 17.48 4.33 -24.12
CA GLU A 58 17.99 5.45 -23.33
C GLU A 58 17.86 5.12 -21.84
N THR A 59 18.77 5.63 -21.01
CA THR A 59 18.56 5.68 -19.56
C THR A 59 18.29 7.13 -19.17
N ILE A 60 17.20 7.37 -18.44
CA ILE A 60 16.74 8.70 -18.06
C ILE A 60 16.69 8.85 -16.55
N ASP A 61 16.91 10.07 -16.08
CA ASP A 61 16.73 10.43 -14.68
C ASP A 61 15.24 10.62 -14.36
N LYS A 62 14.87 10.30 -13.12
CA LYS A 62 13.54 10.44 -12.54
C LYS A 62 13.61 11.33 -11.31
N ASP A 63 12.81 12.38 -11.28
CA ASP A 63 12.67 13.33 -10.17
C ASP A 63 11.30 13.22 -9.47
N THR A 64 10.54 12.15 -9.78
CA THR A 64 9.23 11.84 -9.19
C THR A 64 9.33 10.69 -8.18
N PRO A 65 8.51 10.67 -7.12
CA PRO A 65 8.51 9.59 -6.15
C PRO A 65 8.05 8.27 -6.77
N ASP A 66 8.70 7.17 -6.39
CA ASP A 66 8.23 5.80 -6.67
C ASP A 66 7.71 5.08 -5.44
N ASN A 67 7.94 5.62 -4.24
CA ASN A 67 7.49 5.05 -2.99
C ASN A 67 6.83 6.16 -2.15
N ILE A 68 5.61 5.92 -1.69
CA ILE A 68 4.83 6.88 -0.91
C ILE A 68 4.29 6.16 0.31
N MET A 69 4.61 6.69 1.49
CA MET A 69 4.08 6.23 2.76
C MET A 69 3.34 7.38 3.41
N LEU A 70 2.14 7.11 3.95
CA LEU A 70 1.35 8.09 4.69
C LEU A 70 0.79 7.43 5.95
N GLN A 71 1.02 8.08 7.08
CA GLN A 71 0.43 7.71 8.37
C GLN A 71 -0.34 8.89 8.93
N GLY A 72 -1.53 8.65 9.47
CA GLY A 72 -2.34 9.74 9.96
C GLY A 72 -3.63 9.32 10.61
N ARG A 73 -4.52 10.30 10.72
CA ARG A 73 -5.85 10.17 11.29
C ARG A 73 -6.85 10.93 10.42
N PHE A 74 -7.96 10.30 10.08
CA PHE A 74 -9.10 10.95 9.42
C PHE A 74 -9.93 11.73 10.43
N LYS A 75 -10.72 12.70 9.94
CA LYS A 75 -11.69 13.46 10.77
C LYS A 75 -12.78 12.58 11.38
N SER A 76 -13.04 11.41 10.82
CA SER A 76 -13.88 10.37 11.42
C SER A 76 -13.29 9.76 12.71
N GLY A 77 -12.01 10.00 12.98
CA GLY A 77 -11.27 9.43 14.08
C GLY A 77 -10.50 8.15 13.73
N ALA A 78 -10.72 7.59 12.54
CA ALA A 78 -10.02 6.40 12.07
C ALA A 78 -8.53 6.69 11.81
N LEU A 79 -7.67 5.78 12.23
CA LEU A 79 -6.24 5.82 11.90
C LEU A 79 -6.00 5.25 10.51
N VAL A 80 -4.98 5.77 9.82
CA VAL A 80 -4.56 5.27 8.51
C VAL A 80 -3.06 5.04 8.49
N ASN A 81 -2.68 3.89 7.93
CA ASN A 81 -1.35 3.62 7.44
C ASN A 81 -1.51 3.20 5.97
N TYR A 82 -0.86 3.94 5.08
CA TYR A 82 -0.95 3.75 3.64
C TYR A 82 0.45 3.63 3.06
N GLU A 83 0.62 2.71 2.14
CA GLU A 83 1.84 2.53 1.36
C GLU A 83 1.51 2.33 -0.11
N LEU A 84 2.25 3.01 -0.98
CA LEU A 84 2.28 2.78 -2.41
C LEU A 84 3.71 2.60 -2.88
N ARG A 85 3.92 1.53 -3.65
CA ARG A 85 5.17 1.24 -4.35
C ARG A 85 4.92 1.16 -5.84
N SER A 86 5.68 1.94 -6.60
CA SER A 86 5.63 1.97 -8.07
C SER A 86 6.43 0.81 -8.64
N ALA A 87 5.90 -0.39 -8.50
CA ALA A 87 6.47 -1.62 -9.05
C ALA A 87 5.37 -2.66 -9.25
N ALA A 88 5.70 -3.73 -9.99
CA ALA A 88 4.81 -4.89 -10.06
C ALA A 88 4.61 -5.48 -8.65
N GLN A 89 3.40 -5.98 -8.41
CA GLN A 89 3.07 -6.76 -7.22
C GLN A 89 4.03 -7.94 -7.06
N PHE A 90 4.21 -8.39 -5.82
CA PHE A 90 4.97 -9.61 -5.59
C PHE A 90 4.23 -10.80 -6.25
N PRO A 91 4.92 -11.73 -6.91
CA PRO A 91 4.26 -12.84 -7.58
C PRO A 91 3.36 -13.65 -6.63
N GLY A 92 2.08 -13.78 -6.99
CA GLY A 92 1.08 -14.49 -6.18
C GLY A 92 0.32 -13.61 -5.18
N GLU A 93 0.81 -12.40 -4.91
CA GLU A 93 0.17 -11.45 -4.00
C GLU A 93 -0.75 -10.47 -4.74
N PRO A 94 -1.78 -9.92 -4.06
CA PRO A 94 -2.60 -8.87 -4.65
C PRO A 94 -1.80 -7.58 -4.86
N GLY A 95 -2.20 -6.78 -5.86
CA GLY A 95 -1.66 -5.44 -6.10
C GLY A 95 -2.22 -4.38 -5.17
N VAL A 96 -3.43 -4.58 -4.64
CA VAL A 96 -4.04 -3.78 -3.57
C VAL A 96 -4.49 -4.70 -2.46
N ARG A 97 -4.21 -4.32 -1.22
CA ARG A 97 -4.70 -4.96 -0.02
C ARG A 97 -5.06 -3.89 1.01
N TRP A 98 -6.34 -3.71 1.31
CA TRP A 98 -6.80 -2.82 2.37
C TRP A 98 -7.51 -3.63 3.45
N THR A 99 -7.07 -3.46 4.69
CA THR A 99 -7.78 -3.95 5.86
C THR A 99 -8.38 -2.76 6.61
N ILE A 100 -9.67 -2.83 6.86
CA ILE A 100 -10.41 -1.87 7.66
C ILE A 100 -10.86 -2.59 8.92
N GLN A 101 -10.38 -2.14 10.07
CA GLN A 101 -10.67 -2.76 11.36
C GLN A 101 -11.75 -1.96 12.08
N GLY A 102 -12.84 -2.64 12.43
CA GLY A 102 -13.93 -2.11 13.23
C GLY A 102 -14.10 -2.88 14.54
N ASP A 103 -15.00 -2.39 15.38
CA ASP A 103 -15.36 -3.01 16.66
C ASP A 103 -16.17 -4.31 16.51
N LYS A 104 -16.87 -4.47 15.38
CA LYS A 104 -17.73 -5.63 15.08
C LYS A 104 -17.10 -6.63 14.11
N GLY A 105 -16.01 -6.26 13.45
CA GLY A 105 -15.50 -7.00 12.32
C GLY A 105 -14.44 -6.27 11.52
N GLU A 106 -13.88 -7.00 10.57
CA GLU A 106 -12.87 -6.51 9.64
C GLU A 106 -13.36 -6.61 8.20
N VAL A 107 -13.03 -5.61 7.39
CA VAL A 107 -13.20 -5.68 5.94
C VAL A 107 -11.84 -5.83 5.29
N LEU A 108 -11.69 -6.83 4.43
CA LEU A 108 -10.53 -7.03 3.56
C LEU A 108 -10.94 -6.76 2.12
N VAL A 109 -10.29 -5.77 1.50
CA VAL A 109 -10.39 -5.50 0.06
C VAL A 109 -9.08 -5.93 -0.60
N THR A 110 -9.18 -6.80 -1.61
CA THR A 110 -8.02 -7.18 -2.44
C THR A 110 -8.31 -6.96 -3.91
N CYS A 111 -7.27 -6.60 -4.67
CA CYS A 111 -7.33 -6.54 -6.13
C CYS A 111 -5.98 -6.94 -6.73
N PRO A 112 -5.93 -7.71 -7.84
CA PRO A 112 -4.70 -7.95 -8.58
C PRO A 112 -4.08 -6.66 -9.15
N SER A 113 -4.91 -5.68 -9.49
CA SER A 113 -4.49 -4.37 -10.02
C SER A 113 -4.19 -3.38 -8.89
N GLY A 114 -3.11 -2.60 -9.04
CA GLY A 114 -2.79 -1.45 -8.18
C GLY A 114 -3.77 -0.27 -8.31
N MET A 115 -4.57 -0.26 -9.38
CA MET A 115 -5.58 0.77 -9.70
C MET A 115 -6.93 0.10 -9.94
N PHE A 116 -7.61 -0.32 -8.87
CA PHE A 116 -8.90 -0.98 -8.99
C PHE A 116 -10.02 -0.02 -9.43
N ASP A 117 -9.82 1.29 -9.28
CA ASP A 117 -10.70 2.34 -9.76
C ASP A 117 -10.74 2.44 -11.30
N ILE A 118 -9.70 1.96 -11.98
CA ILE A 118 -9.66 1.85 -13.45
C ILE A 118 -9.91 0.42 -13.90
N ASN A 119 -9.39 -0.57 -13.18
CA ASN A 119 -9.55 -1.98 -13.49
C ASN A 119 -9.89 -2.79 -12.23
N HIS A 120 -11.17 -3.06 -12.02
CA HIS A 120 -11.66 -3.82 -10.88
C HIS A 120 -11.80 -5.32 -11.15
N GLU A 121 -11.19 -5.84 -12.23
CA GLU A 121 -11.14 -7.28 -12.47
C GLU A 121 -10.47 -8.01 -11.30
N GLY A 122 -11.18 -9.00 -10.74
CA GLY A 122 -10.69 -9.78 -9.60
C GLY A 122 -10.68 -9.04 -8.26
N VAL A 123 -11.35 -7.88 -8.15
CA VAL A 123 -11.61 -7.27 -6.83
C VAL A 123 -12.41 -8.26 -5.98
N LYS A 124 -11.97 -8.44 -4.74
CA LYS A 124 -12.70 -9.18 -3.70
C LYS A 124 -12.87 -8.31 -2.48
N ILE A 125 -14.09 -8.24 -1.99
CA ILE A 125 -14.42 -7.62 -0.71
C ILE A 125 -14.88 -8.76 0.20
N GLN A 126 -14.24 -8.87 1.36
CA GLN A 126 -14.58 -9.86 2.36
C GLN A 126 -14.86 -9.16 3.68
N PHE A 127 -15.90 -9.60 4.39
CA PHE A 127 -16.22 -9.13 5.72
C PHE A 127 -16.10 -10.28 6.70
N HIS A 128 -15.29 -10.09 7.73
CA HIS A 128 -15.17 -11.01 8.85
C HIS A 128 -15.87 -10.39 10.05
N ASP A 129 -17.05 -10.91 10.38
CA ASP A 129 -17.73 -10.62 11.64
C ASP A 129 -16.97 -11.32 12.77
N MET A 130 -16.60 -10.58 13.81
CA MET A 130 -15.81 -11.12 14.94
C MET A 130 -16.56 -12.22 15.71
N SER A 131 -17.88 -12.34 15.54
CA SER A 131 -18.68 -13.43 16.12
C SER A 131 -18.68 -14.72 15.29
N LYS A 132 -18.05 -14.73 14.10
CA LYS A 132 -18.01 -15.87 13.17
C LYS A 132 -16.57 -16.36 12.98
N ASP A 133 -16.42 -17.65 12.69
CA ASP A 133 -15.10 -18.27 12.44
C ASP A 133 -14.54 -18.03 11.03
N SER A 134 -15.30 -17.37 10.14
CA SER A 134 -14.90 -17.16 8.75
C SER A 134 -15.43 -15.87 8.16
N ALA A 135 -14.68 -15.33 7.20
CA ALA A 135 -15.09 -14.18 6.42
C ALA A 135 -16.08 -14.56 5.31
N GLU A 136 -17.10 -13.74 5.10
CA GLU A 136 -18.02 -13.85 3.97
C GLU A 136 -17.61 -12.92 2.82
N THR A 137 -17.85 -13.35 1.58
CA THR A 137 -17.60 -12.50 0.40
C THR A 137 -18.78 -11.56 0.21
N ILE A 138 -18.49 -10.28 -0.01
CA ILE A 138 -19.45 -9.26 -0.40
C ILE A 138 -19.44 -9.17 -1.92
N ASP A 139 -20.57 -9.50 -2.53
CA ASP A 139 -20.74 -9.39 -3.97
C ASP A 139 -20.82 -7.92 -4.39
N LEU A 140 -20.07 -7.57 -5.44
CA LEU A 140 -20.14 -6.25 -6.04
C LEU A 140 -21.43 -6.11 -6.85
N PRO A 141 -22.18 -5.01 -6.68
CA PRO A 141 -23.37 -4.78 -7.49
C PRO A 141 -22.99 -4.63 -8.96
N SER A 142 -23.78 -5.28 -9.83
CA SER A 142 -23.67 -5.14 -11.28
C SER A 142 -24.74 -4.19 -11.80
N ASP A 143 -24.44 -3.45 -12.86
CA ASP A 143 -25.35 -2.53 -13.52
C ASP A 143 -25.34 -2.71 -15.05
N SER A 144 -26.11 -1.89 -15.76
CA SER A 144 -26.19 -1.93 -17.22
C SER A 144 -24.89 -1.58 -17.94
N LEU A 145 -23.86 -1.11 -17.23
CA LEU A 145 -22.55 -0.78 -17.78
C LEU A 145 -21.53 -1.91 -17.60
N ALA A 146 -21.87 -2.98 -16.87
CA ALA A 146 -20.95 -4.07 -16.54
C ALA A 146 -20.34 -4.79 -17.77
N ASP A 147 -21.05 -4.80 -18.91
CA ASP A 147 -20.57 -5.42 -20.15
C ASP A 147 -19.59 -4.53 -20.94
N LEU A 148 -19.45 -3.26 -20.56
CA LEU A 148 -18.46 -2.38 -21.17
C LEU A 148 -17.06 -2.78 -20.70
N LYS A 149 -16.06 -2.51 -21.55
CA LYS A 149 -14.67 -2.56 -21.08
C LYS A 149 -14.52 -1.61 -19.90
N HIS A 150 -13.65 -1.95 -18.95
CA HIS A 150 -13.15 -0.98 -17.97
C HIS A 150 -12.48 0.20 -18.71
N PRO A 151 -11.76 1.11 -18.05
CA PRO A 151 -12.34 2.34 -17.47
C PRO A 151 -13.76 2.81 -17.88
N ALA A 152 -14.34 2.42 -19.02
CA ALA A 152 -15.57 3.04 -19.55
C ALA A 152 -16.77 2.90 -18.61
N GLN A 153 -16.81 1.87 -17.77
CA GLN A 153 -17.86 1.69 -16.76
C GLN A 153 -17.94 2.84 -15.76
N ASN A 154 -16.82 3.17 -15.09
CA ASN A 154 -16.80 4.24 -14.09
C ASN A 154 -17.01 5.63 -14.71
N VAL A 155 -16.47 5.84 -15.90
CA VAL A 155 -16.73 7.07 -16.67
C VAL A 155 -18.20 7.14 -17.09
N GLY A 156 -18.82 6.03 -17.48
CA GLY A 156 -20.25 5.96 -17.80
C GLY A 156 -21.12 6.37 -16.61
N ARG A 157 -20.85 5.83 -15.42
CA ARG A 157 -21.54 6.20 -14.17
C ARG A 157 -21.42 7.69 -13.87
N LEU A 158 -20.26 8.28 -14.10
CA LEU A 158 -20.03 9.73 -13.99
C LEU A 158 -20.94 10.53 -14.94
N TYR A 159 -21.03 10.13 -16.21
CA TYR A 159 -21.91 10.79 -17.19
C TYR A 159 -23.40 10.63 -16.85
N GLU A 160 -23.82 9.46 -16.37
CA GLU A 160 -25.19 9.23 -15.92
C GLU A 160 -25.56 10.13 -14.74
N ALA A 161 -24.68 10.23 -13.74
CA ALA A 161 -24.86 11.12 -12.60
C ALA A 161 -24.95 12.59 -13.04
N TYR A 162 -24.06 13.01 -13.96
CA TYR A 162 -24.10 14.36 -14.53
C TYR A 162 -25.43 14.64 -15.26
N ALA A 163 -25.89 13.71 -16.09
CA ALA A 163 -27.14 13.84 -16.85
C ALA A 163 -28.38 13.91 -15.93
N LYS A 164 -28.34 13.25 -14.77
CA LYS A 164 -29.42 13.26 -13.76
C LYS A 164 -29.34 14.46 -12.81
N GLY A 165 -28.25 15.23 -12.84
CA GLY A 165 -28.03 16.33 -11.89
C GLY A 165 -27.66 15.84 -10.47
N GLU A 166 -27.14 14.62 -10.35
CA GLU A 166 -26.70 14.02 -9.08
C GLU A 166 -25.33 14.58 -8.69
N SER A 167 -25.28 15.87 -8.32
CA SER A 167 -24.03 16.59 -8.05
C SER A 167 -23.17 16.00 -6.93
N ASP A 168 -23.76 15.20 -6.06
CA ASP A 168 -23.07 14.54 -4.95
C ASP A 168 -22.43 13.20 -5.36
N SER A 169 -22.65 12.74 -6.60
CA SER A 169 -22.12 11.48 -7.12
C SER A 169 -20.90 11.65 -8.02
N TYR A 170 -20.37 12.88 -8.14
CA TYR A 170 -19.16 13.15 -8.90
C TYR A 170 -18.30 14.26 -8.31
N CYS A 171 -17.01 14.23 -8.65
CA CYS A 171 -16.06 15.24 -8.22
C CYS A 171 -16.27 16.57 -8.97
N ASP A 172 -16.20 17.68 -8.25
CA ASP A 172 -16.14 19.02 -8.84
C ASP A 172 -14.71 19.60 -8.81
N TRP A 173 -14.54 20.80 -9.35
CA TRP A 173 -13.25 21.49 -9.36
C TRP A 173 -12.75 21.89 -7.96
N LYS A 174 -13.64 22.07 -6.98
CA LYS A 174 -13.24 22.40 -5.61
C LYS A 174 -12.64 21.19 -4.92
N LEU A 175 -13.25 20.02 -5.11
CA LEU A 175 -12.71 18.75 -4.62
C LEU A 175 -11.37 18.45 -5.29
N ALA A 176 -11.29 18.60 -6.61
CA ALA A 176 -10.03 18.43 -7.35
C ALA A 176 -8.92 19.35 -6.82
N LEU A 177 -9.23 20.63 -6.57
CA LEU A 177 -8.27 21.56 -5.97
C LEU A 177 -7.79 21.08 -4.60
N ARG A 178 -8.69 20.64 -3.72
CA ARG A 178 -8.32 20.11 -2.39
C ARG A 178 -7.39 18.89 -2.49
N ARG A 179 -7.64 18.00 -3.44
CA ARG A 179 -6.76 16.86 -3.70
C ARG A 179 -5.38 17.30 -4.17
N HIS A 180 -5.30 18.32 -5.01
CA HIS A 180 -4.03 18.92 -5.41
C HIS A 180 -3.31 19.63 -4.27
N GLU A 181 -4.03 20.30 -3.36
CA GLU A 181 -3.47 20.91 -2.14
C GLU A 181 -2.83 19.85 -1.23
N LEU A 182 -3.47 18.69 -1.06
CA LEU A 182 -2.90 17.57 -0.31
C LEU A 182 -1.57 17.09 -0.92
N ILE A 183 -1.54 16.89 -2.24
CA ILE A 183 -0.32 16.44 -2.94
C ILE A 183 0.79 17.48 -2.85
N GLU A 184 0.45 18.76 -3.02
CA GLU A 184 1.40 19.86 -2.87
C GLU A 184 1.98 19.91 -1.46
N GLU A 185 1.14 19.74 -0.42
CA GLU A 185 1.61 19.68 0.97
C GLU A 185 2.56 18.49 1.18
N MET A 186 2.25 17.31 0.65
CA MET A 186 3.14 16.14 0.71
C MET A 186 4.49 16.44 0.05
N PHE A 187 4.48 17.08 -1.12
CA PHE A 187 5.69 17.49 -1.82
C PHE A 187 6.50 18.51 -1.03
N GLN A 188 5.87 19.53 -0.45
CA GLN A 188 6.56 20.51 0.40
C GLN A 188 7.20 19.86 1.63
N ARG A 189 6.53 18.87 2.25
CA ARG A 189 7.10 18.08 3.36
C ARG A 189 8.31 17.25 2.89
N GLY A 190 8.21 16.62 1.72
CA GLY A 190 9.28 15.82 1.11
C GLY A 190 10.46 16.64 0.58
N ASP A 191 10.25 17.90 0.21
CA ASP A 191 11.30 18.83 -0.21
C ASP A 191 11.87 19.64 0.98
N GLY A 192 11.23 19.54 2.15
CA GLY A 192 11.58 20.28 3.36
C GLY A 192 12.84 19.77 4.06
N SER A 193 13.16 20.35 5.22
CA SER A 193 14.37 20.00 5.99
C SER A 193 14.32 18.62 6.66
N LYS A 194 13.13 17.99 6.71
CA LYS A 194 12.87 16.74 7.45
C LYS A 194 12.02 15.76 6.63
N PRO A 195 12.47 15.38 5.43
CA PRO A 195 11.67 14.60 4.48
C PRO A 195 11.37 13.16 4.95
N PHE A 196 12.13 12.67 5.93
CA PHE A 196 11.98 11.36 6.56
C PHE A 196 11.63 11.47 8.05
N GLY A 197 11.16 12.63 8.50
CA GLY A 197 10.90 12.93 9.91
C GLY A 197 12.14 13.39 10.70
N GLU A 198 12.02 13.35 12.02
CA GLU A 198 13.08 13.74 12.95
C GLU A 198 14.20 12.69 13.00
N LYS A 199 15.43 13.15 13.32
CA LYS A 199 16.53 12.21 13.59
C LYS A 199 16.20 11.37 14.82
N ALA A 200 16.46 10.06 14.71
CA ALA A 200 16.31 9.12 15.80
C ALA A 200 17.18 9.51 17.02
N SER A 201 16.53 9.83 18.13
CA SER A 201 17.23 10.22 19.38
C SER A 201 17.70 9.01 20.19
N TYR A 202 17.10 7.83 20.01
CA TYR A 202 17.49 6.62 20.75
C TYR A 202 18.92 6.16 20.44
N VAL A 203 19.45 6.52 19.27
CA VAL A 203 20.82 6.19 18.84
C VAL A 203 21.87 7.07 19.55
N THR A 204 21.46 8.17 20.19
CA THR A 204 22.39 9.09 20.89
C THR A 204 22.63 8.73 22.36
N LYS A 205 21.98 7.69 22.90
CA LYS A 205 22.15 7.23 24.28
C LYS A 205 23.24 6.17 24.42
N ASP A 206 24.42 6.40 23.86
CA ASP A 206 25.60 5.63 24.25
C ASP A 206 26.30 6.30 25.44
N GLY A 207 26.03 5.74 26.63
CA GLY A 207 26.96 5.77 27.75
C GLY A 207 26.77 6.86 28.80
N SER A 208 25.71 6.80 29.61
CA SER A 208 25.78 6.94 31.09
C SER A 208 24.39 7.08 31.72
N SER A 209 23.86 5.99 32.25
CA SER A 209 23.02 6.05 33.47
C SER A 209 22.98 4.66 34.12
N SER A 210 23.93 4.41 35.01
CA SER A 210 23.77 3.45 36.10
C SER A 210 22.77 4.06 37.09
N GLY A 211 21.53 3.60 37.07
CA GLY A 211 20.52 3.94 38.06
C GLY A 211 19.83 2.68 38.53
N SER A 212 20.30 2.12 39.64
CA SER A 212 19.56 1.11 40.38
C SER A 212 18.37 1.78 41.08
N SER A 213 17.19 1.17 40.97
CA SER A 213 16.34 1.00 42.15
C SER A 213 15.28 -0.06 41.89
N THR A 214 15.25 -0.98 42.83
CA THR A 214 14.32 -2.07 43.07
C THR A 214 12.97 -1.55 43.52
N GLY A 215 11.90 -2.13 42.98
CA GLY A 215 10.54 -1.95 43.49
C GLY A 215 9.65 -3.08 42.96
N ALA A 216 9.72 -4.25 43.59
CA ALA A 216 8.77 -5.33 43.34
C ALA A 216 7.48 -5.03 44.10
N SER A 217 6.40 -4.73 43.39
CA SER A 217 5.04 -4.82 43.93
C SER A 217 4.38 -6.08 43.37
N SER A 218 4.25 -7.10 44.20
CA SER A 218 3.44 -8.29 43.90
C SER A 218 1.96 -7.96 44.08
N GLY A 219 1.31 -7.53 43.01
CA GLY A 219 -0.14 -7.53 42.90
C GLY A 219 -0.58 -8.82 42.23
N SER A 220 -1.31 -9.68 42.93
CA SER A 220 -1.97 -10.85 42.34
C SER A 220 -3.11 -10.37 41.43
N ILE A 221 -2.92 -10.40 40.11
CA ILE A 221 -4.01 -10.21 39.15
C ILE A 221 -4.71 -11.55 39.00
N GLN A 222 -5.92 -11.63 39.52
CA GLN A 222 -6.78 -12.80 39.43
C GLN A 222 -7.60 -12.72 38.14
N GLY A 223 -7.25 -13.59 37.18
CA GLY A 223 -8.20 -14.27 36.29
C GLY A 223 -9.07 -13.44 35.35
N SER A 224 -8.47 -12.85 34.31
CA SER A 224 -9.09 -12.77 32.99
C SER A 224 -7.98 -12.96 31.95
N GLN A 225 -7.95 -14.12 31.29
CA GLN A 225 -7.13 -14.26 30.09
C GLN A 225 -7.87 -13.51 28.98
N ALA A 226 -7.35 -12.34 28.60
CA ALA A 226 -7.65 -11.77 27.31
C ALA A 226 -6.69 -12.46 26.32
N GLU A 227 -7.23 -13.14 25.32
CA GLU A 227 -6.44 -13.46 24.13
C GLU A 227 -6.12 -12.14 23.45
N VAL A 228 -4.83 -11.87 23.26
CA VAL A 228 -4.35 -10.66 22.58
C VAL A 228 -3.71 -11.12 21.29
N ASP A 229 -4.47 -10.99 20.21
CA ASP A 229 -3.96 -11.21 18.86
C ASP A 229 -3.33 -9.92 18.33
N ALA A 230 -2.25 -10.08 17.56
CA ALA A 230 -1.59 -8.97 16.89
C ALA A 230 -1.24 -9.38 15.45
N ASP A 231 -1.61 -8.53 14.49
CA ASP A 231 -1.10 -8.60 13.12
C ASP A 231 0.06 -7.60 12.95
N ALA A 232 1.03 -7.94 12.10
CA ALA A 232 2.16 -7.10 11.78
C ALA A 232 2.38 -7.04 10.27
N GLN A 233 2.36 -5.82 9.73
CA GLN A 233 2.64 -5.56 8.33
C GLN A 233 3.81 -4.59 8.21
N GLY A 234 4.76 -4.90 7.32
CA GLY A 234 5.93 -4.07 7.09
C GLY A 234 6.53 -4.32 5.72
N SER A 235 7.02 -3.24 5.11
CA SER A 235 7.67 -3.27 3.80
C SER A 235 9.04 -2.59 3.88
N ILE A 236 10.02 -3.16 3.21
CA ILE A 236 11.37 -2.58 3.09
C ILE A 236 11.62 -2.29 1.62
N LEU A 237 11.83 -1.01 1.30
CA LEU A 237 11.81 -0.53 -0.09
C LEU A 237 13.21 -0.36 -0.71
N ALA A 238 14.26 -0.37 0.12
CA ALA A 238 15.58 0.17 -0.24
C ALA A 238 16.77 -0.78 0.00
N ASP A 239 16.57 -2.10 0.15
CA ASP A 239 17.71 -3.01 0.12
C ASP A 239 18.16 -3.22 -1.35
N ARG A 240 19.21 -2.49 -1.74
CA ARG A 240 19.72 -2.46 -3.13
C ARG A 240 20.20 -3.84 -3.60
N GLU A 241 20.50 -4.74 -2.67
CA GLU A 241 20.80 -6.14 -2.92
C GLU A 241 20.10 -7.00 -1.88
N VAL A 242 18.80 -7.26 -2.06
CA VAL A 242 18.11 -8.29 -1.26
C VAL A 242 18.87 -9.60 -1.39
N LYS A 243 19.60 -9.99 -0.34
CA LYS A 243 20.35 -11.25 -0.24
C LYS A 243 19.63 -12.17 0.74
N PRO A 244 18.79 -13.10 0.26
CA PRO A 244 17.95 -13.93 1.13
C PRO A 244 18.71 -14.69 2.21
N LYS A 245 19.97 -15.07 1.94
CA LYS A 245 20.84 -15.82 2.87
C LYS A 245 21.31 -15.02 4.08
N GLU A 246 21.19 -13.68 4.06
CA GLU A 246 21.65 -12.80 5.15
C GLU A 246 20.49 -12.40 6.09
N ILE A 247 19.23 -12.57 5.67
CA ILE A 247 18.02 -12.22 6.43
C ILE A 247 17.73 -13.26 7.53
N THR A 248 18.24 -14.50 7.41
CA THR A 248 18.00 -15.58 8.38
C THR A 248 18.96 -15.57 9.58
N ARG A 249 19.60 -14.44 9.92
CA ARG A 249 20.45 -14.36 11.12
C ARG A 249 19.58 -14.15 12.37
N GLU A 250 19.51 -15.23 13.15
CA GLU A 250 18.75 -15.44 14.38
C GLU A 250 18.65 -14.23 15.32
N ALA A 251 17.42 -13.90 15.67
CA ALA A 251 17.10 -13.27 16.94
C ALA A 251 17.20 -14.33 18.05
N GLY A 252 18.21 -14.21 18.91
CA GLY A 252 18.18 -14.76 20.27
C GLY A 252 18.81 -16.13 20.50
N SER A 253 20.03 -16.09 21.03
CA SER A 253 20.63 -17.04 21.99
C SER A 253 20.85 -18.50 21.59
N GLY A 254 22.13 -18.82 21.34
CA GLY A 254 22.80 -19.97 21.96
C GLY A 254 22.42 -21.35 21.42
N ASN A 255 23.30 -21.89 20.56
CA ASN A 255 23.45 -23.31 20.27
C ASN A 255 22.15 -24.11 20.10
N THR A 256 21.63 -24.18 18.87
CA THR A 256 21.32 -25.45 18.19
C THR A 256 21.12 -25.15 16.70
N GLN A 257 21.96 -25.70 15.83
CA GLN A 257 21.75 -25.63 14.39
C GLN A 257 20.47 -26.40 14.03
N THR A 258 19.38 -25.72 13.72
CA THR A 258 18.22 -26.36 13.08
C THR A 258 18.50 -26.44 11.58
N THR A 259 18.90 -27.61 11.10
CA THR A 259 19.10 -27.87 9.67
C THR A 259 17.74 -27.97 8.96
N VAL A 260 17.74 -27.67 7.66
CA VAL A 260 16.58 -27.63 6.74
C VAL A 260 15.72 -28.91 6.78
N GLU A 261 16.29 -30.03 7.21
CA GLU A 261 15.60 -31.33 7.35
C GLU A 261 14.51 -31.35 8.42
N ALA A 262 14.49 -30.40 9.38
CA ALA A 262 13.44 -30.32 10.39
C ALA A 262 12.18 -29.57 9.93
N LEU A 263 12.24 -28.80 8.83
CA LEU A 263 11.10 -28.03 8.29
C LEU A 263 10.30 -28.80 7.23
N GLU A 264 10.79 -29.94 6.74
CA GLU A 264 10.07 -30.78 5.77
C GLU A 264 9.07 -31.77 6.43
N ALA A 265 8.99 -31.78 7.77
CA ALA A 265 8.12 -32.70 8.52
C ALA A 265 6.75 -32.13 8.90
N GLU A 266 6.49 -30.83 8.73
CA GLU A 266 5.16 -30.24 8.91
C GLU A 266 4.63 -29.74 7.57
N GLY A 267 3.79 -30.57 6.97
CA GLY A 267 3.47 -30.54 5.55
C GLY A 267 2.77 -29.28 5.08
N PHE A 268 3.28 -28.72 3.98
CA PHE A 268 2.45 -28.18 2.91
C PHE A 268 3.15 -28.49 1.57
N GLY A 269 2.53 -29.37 0.79
CA GLY A 269 3.05 -29.85 -0.49
C GLY A 269 3.15 -28.72 -1.51
N ALA A 270 4.38 -28.43 -1.95
CA ALA A 270 4.64 -27.65 -3.15
C ALA A 270 4.30 -28.48 -4.39
N SER A 271 3.49 -27.92 -5.30
CA SER A 271 3.55 -28.30 -6.72
C SER A 271 3.79 -27.05 -7.56
N SER A 272 5.03 -26.92 -8.01
CA SER A 272 5.50 -25.86 -8.90
C SER A 272 5.06 -26.15 -10.34
N GLY A 273 4.08 -25.39 -10.85
CA GLY A 273 3.74 -25.32 -12.27
C GLY A 273 4.61 -24.31 -13.01
N LYS A 274 4.84 -24.54 -14.32
CA LYS A 274 5.65 -23.68 -15.19
C LYS A 274 5.17 -22.22 -15.17
N ASN A 275 6.11 -21.29 -14.93
CA ASN A 275 5.92 -19.85 -15.06
C ASN A 275 5.48 -19.48 -16.49
N ASP A 276 4.20 -19.21 -16.66
CA ASP A 276 3.67 -18.56 -17.85
C ASP A 276 3.75 -17.04 -17.68
N LEU A 277 4.74 -16.44 -18.34
CA LEU A 277 4.99 -14.99 -18.34
C LEU A 277 3.99 -14.20 -19.22
N SER A 278 2.99 -14.85 -19.82
CA SER A 278 1.95 -14.17 -20.61
C SER A 278 0.91 -13.43 -19.77
N ARG A 279 0.92 -13.59 -18.44
CA ARG A 279 -0.05 -13.00 -17.51
C ARG A 279 0.41 -11.76 -16.74
N ASN A 280 1.55 -11.16 -17.09
CA ASN A 280 1.90 -9.81 -16.62
C ASN A 280 1.03 -8.75 -17.33
N GLY A 281 -0.28 -8.84 -17.14
CA GLY A 281 -1.26 -7.82 -17.49
C GLY A 281 -1.42 -6.87 -16.31
N GLY A 282 -0.87 -5.67 -16.44
CA GLY A 282 -1.02 -4.63 -15.42
C GLY A 282 -0.03 -3.47 -15.57
N ASN A 283 -0.05 -2.81 -16.74
CA ASN A 283 0.35 -1.41 -17.01
C ASN A 283 0.70 -1.11 -18.49
N ARG A 284 0.39 -2.02 -19.43
CA ARG A 284 0.73 -1.78 -20.85
C ARG A 284 -0.15 -0.74 -21.56
N ASP A 285 -1.29 -0.34 -20.98
CA ASP A 285 -2.31 0.48 -21.66
C ASP A 285 -2.50 1.92 -21.12
N LEU A 286 -1.56 2.46 -20.34
CA LEU A 286 -1.60 3.88 -19.93
C LEU A 286 -0.67 4.78 -20.76
N ALA A 287 -0.26 4.32 -21.94
CA ALA A 287 0.49 5.11 -22.90
C ALA A 287 0.03 4.82 -24.34
N SER A 288 -1.22 5.17 -24.63
CA SER A 288 -1.70 5.43 -25.98
C SER A 288 -2.57 6.68 -25.99
#